data_AF-A0A7S2B3C6-F1
#
_entry.id   AF-A0A7S2B3C6-F1
#
_cell.length_a   1.000
_cell.length_b   1.000
_cell.length_c   1.000
_cell.angle_alpha   90.00
_cell.angle_beta   90.00
_cell.angle_gamma   90.00
#
_symmetry.space_group_name_H-M   'P 1'
#
loop_
_entity.id
_entity.type
_entity.pdbx_description
1 polymer ?
#
loop_
_entity_poly.entity_id
_entity_poly.type
_entity_poly.pdbx_seq_one_letter_code
_entity_poly.pdbx_strand_id
1 'polypeptide(L)'
;IVMLSAVSGVSADDSTTTTNYETTNRTMPDMIVQFGTPRTATTLQFQILCLIATMLHGEKDEKVACDHVPGGDSPLPNAKQIMRDGHFPVIKSHIHANDLLDDLGVFNKKKQSKLMEEYPNGIWLFRTGKRDTEKIDWMKLEDKVSSPVVSLKYVQSLETLGRDGIHGILDDYARIFRLSAHELAEMSEYIRYWTILRQCCGMQMSVDWRKMLQKHTRDGHAIHDHKRSMHDPNYHACEMYNIKWVERLLLQSEFLMHFKENEGKNAQLYRVSSVDGTLNGNYCEVCEKYIEQNPSKAGKNKNCYYAKFDKAERRLRHGKFDKA
;
A
#
# COMPACT_ATOMS: atom_id res chain seq x y z
N ILE A 1 22.63 -58.78 7.00
CA ILE A 1 21.59 -59.20 7.96
C ILE A 1 21.27 -57.98 8.82
N VAL A 2 20.27 -57.21 8.39
CA VAL A 2 19.69 -56.10 9.15
C VAL A 2 18.18 -56.27 8.99
N MET A 3 17.49 -56.45 10.12
CA MET A 3 16.06 -56.73 10.16
C MET A 3 15.26 -55.51 9.73
N LEU A 4 14.36 -55.72 8.78
CA LEU A 4 13.23 -54.84 8.47
C LEU A 4 12.11 -55.20 9.44
N SER A 5 11.82 -54.31 10.39
CA SER A 5 10.60 -54.36 11.19
C SER A 5 9.54 -53.49 10.52
N ALA A 6 8.50 -54.14 10.01
CA ALA A 6 7.28 -53.51 9.53
C ALA A 6 6.52 -52.90 10.72
N VAL A 7 6.14 -51.62 10.60
CA VAL A 7 5.16 -50.99 11.47
C VAL A 7 3.87 -50.82 10.66
N SER A 8 2.86 -51.58 11.08
CA SER A 8 1.50 -51.56 10.55
C SER A 8 0.65 -50.52 11.30
N GLY A 9 -0.23 -49.84 10.56
CA GLY A 9 -1.46 -49.26 11.12
C GLY A 9 -1.43 -47.76 11.40
N VAL A 10 -1.68 -46.94 10.37
CA VAL A 10 -2.24 -45.60 10.56
C VAL A 10 -3.71 -45.68 10.18
N SER A 11 -4.56 -45.57 11.18
CA SER A 11 -6.02 -45.47 11.03
C SER A 11 -6.34 -44.12 10.39
N ALA A 12 -7.10 -44.14 9.30
CA ALA A 12 -7.68 -42.95 8.70
C ALA A 12 -8.90 -42.54 9.53
N ASP A 13 -8.68 -41.77 10.59
CA ASP A 13 -9.75 -41.00 11.23
C ASP A 13 -9.99 -39.74 10.40
N ASP A 14 -10.94 -39.86 9.49
CA ASP A 14 -11.61 -38.79 8.77
C ASP A 14 -12.48 -37.99 9.75
N SER A 15 -11.82 -37.22 10.63
CA SER A 15 -12.46 -36.21 11.45
C SER A 15 -12.48 -34.92 10.64
N THR A 16 -13.51 -34.75 9.83
CA THR A 16 -13.99 -33.43 9.37
C THR A 16 -14.38 -32.61 10.59
N THR A 17 -13.37 -32.06 11.26
CA THR A 17 -13.53 -31.01 12.24
C THR A 17 -13.89 -29.76 11.45
N THR A 18 -15.18 -29.58 11.19
CA THR A 18 -15.76 -28.26 10.91
C THR A 18 -15.37 -27.37 12.07
N THR A 19 -14.21 -26.71 11.93
CA THR A 19 -13.82 -25.58 12.75
C THR A 19 -14.90 -24.54 12.51
N ASN A 20 -15.85 -24.48 13.44
CA ASN A 20 -16.67 -23.30 13.62
C ASN A 20 -15.67 -22.15 13.79
N TYR A 21 -15.40 -21.43 12.70
CA TYR A 21 -14.71 -20.15 12.75
C TYR A 21 -15.62 -19.26 13.59
N GLU A 22 -15.36 -19.21 14.89
CA GLU A 22 -15.92 -18.19 15.74
C GLU A 22 -15.62 -16.87 15.04
N THR A 23 -16.66 -16.21 14.56
CA THR A 23 -16.65 -14.80 14.17
C THR A 23 -16.27 -14.02 15.41
N THR A 24 -14.97 -14.00 15.72
CA THR A 24 -14.40 -13.09 16.71
C THR A 24 -14.86 -11.72 16.30
N ASN A 25 -15.53 -11.02 17.21
CA ASN A 25 -16.13 -9.73 16.92
C ASN A 25 -14.99 -8.74 16.63
N ARG A 26 -14.60 -8.61 15.37
CA ARG A 26 -13.52 -7.74 14.91
C ARG A 26 -14.05 -6.31 14.87
N THR A 27 -13.54 -5.47 15.77
CA THR A 27 -13.89 -4.06 15.80
C THR A 27 -12.97 -3.31 14.83
N MET A 28 -13.55 -2.72 13.79
CA MET A 28 -12.88 -1.79 12.89
C MET A 28 -13.26 -0.34 13.26
N PRO A 29 -12.36 0.64 13.05
CA PRO A 29 -12.72 2.06 13.17
C PRO A 29 -13.67 2.46 12.05
N ASP A 30 -14.27 3.65 12.13
CA ASP A 30 -15.00 4.22 11.00
C ASP A 30 -14.07 4.85 9.95
N MET A 31 -12.82 5.15 10.33
CA MET A 31 -11.82 5.71 9.43
C MET A 31 -10.39 5.30 9.80
N ILE A 32 -9.57 5.07 8.79
CA ILE A 32 -8.12 4.87 8.94
C ILE A 32 -7.38 6.06 8.30
N VAL A 33 -6.44 6.65 9.04
CA VAL A 33 -5.58 7.71 8.54
C VAL A 33 -4.11 7.32 8.65
N GLN A 34 -3.46 7.21 7.50
CA GLN A 34 -2.02 7.10 7.36
C GLN A 34 -1.40 8.49 7.24
N PHE A 35 -0.42 8.82 8.08
CA PHE A 35 0.31 10.07 7.97
C PHE A 35 1.81 9.93 8.23
N GLY A 36 2.62 10.84 7.71
CA GLY A 36 4.06 10.83 7.94
C GLY A 36 4.81 11.73 6.99
N THR A 37 6.06 12.03 7.33
CA THR A 37 6.90 12.86 6.46
C THR A 37 7.18 12.14 5.14
N PRO A 38 7.31 12.86 4.01
CA PRO A 38 7.68 12.25 2.74
C PRO A 38 8.95 11.38 2.88
N ARG A 39 8.99 10.27 2.13
CA ARG A 39 10.13 9.32 2.08
C ARG A 39 10.35 8.49 3.35
N THR A 40 9.32 8.25 4.15
CA THR A 40 9.36 7.33 5.31
C THR A 40 8.54 6.05 5.09
N ALA A 41 8.43 5.58 3.84
CA ALA A 41 7.60 4.43 3.48
C ALA A 41 6.07 4.60 3.75
N THR A 42 5.59 5.84 3.83
CA THR A 42 4.14 6.18 3.90
C THR A 42 3.28 5.45 2.88
N THR A 43 3.74 5.35 1.62
CA THR A 43 3.00 4.64 0.56
C THR A 43 2.88 3.14 0.83
N LEU A 44 3.90 2.50 1.42
CA LEU A 44 3.84 1.07 1.77
C LEU A 44 2.81 0.85 2.87
N GLN A 45 2.89 1.61 3.95
CA GLN A 45 1.92 1.54 5.05
C GLN A 45 0.50 1.80 4.55
N PHE A 46 0.30 2.82 3.71
CA PHE A 46 -1.01 3.12 3.12
C PHE A 46 -1.54 1.96 2.27
N GLN A 47 -0.69 1.34 1.44
CA GLN A 47 -1.09 0.21 0.62
C GLN A 47 -1.53 -0.99 1.49
N ILE A 48 -0.79 -1.28 2.57
CA ILE A 48 -1.14 -2.34 3.53
C ILE A 48 -2.48 -2.04 4.19
N LEU A 49 -2.73 -0.80 4.60
CA LEU A 49 -4.00 -0.42 5.22
C LEU A 49 -5.20 -0.52 4.26
N CYS A 50 -5.00 -0.13 3.00
CA CYS A 50 -5.99 -0.31 1.94
C CYS A 50 -6.34 -1.79 1.70
N LEU A 51 -5.30 -2.62 1.68
CA LEU A 51 -5.42 -4.06 1.51
C LEU A 51 -6.22 -4.67 2.66
N ILE A 52 -5.85 -4.39 3.91
CA ILE A 52 -6.52 -4.86 5.12
C ILE A 52 -7.98 -4.39 5.17
N ALA A 53 -8.23 -3.10 4.93
CA ALA A 53 -9.59 -2.58 4.91
C ALA A 53 -10.45 -3.31 3.86
N THR A 54 -9.87 -3.62 2.70
CA THR A 54 -10.58 -4.35 1.64
C THR A 54 -10.84 -5.80 2.03
N MET A 55 -9.89 -6.48 2.68
CA MET A 55 -10.12 -7.82 3.22
C MET A 55 -11.26 -7.85 4.24
N LEU A 56 -11.29 -6.86 5.15
CA LEU A 56 -12.22 -6.86 6.27
C LEU A 56 -13.62 -6.28 5.97
N HIS A 57 -13.74 -5.41 4.95
CA HIS A 57 -15.00 -4.78 4.56
C HIS A 57 -15.51 -5.19 3.17
N GLY A 58 -14.63 -5.65 2.29
CA GLY A 58 -14.94 -5.84 0.86
C GLY A 58 -15.94 -6.96 0.56
N GLU A 59 -16.17 -7.88 1.49
CA GLU A 59 -17.19 -8.94 1.35
C GLU A 59 -18.62 -8.44 1.63
N LYS A 60 -18.80 -7.30 2.29
CA LYS A 60 -20.11 -6.84 2.83
C LYS A 60 -20.86 -5.83 1.96
N ASP A 61 -20.63 -5.79 0.66
CA ASP A 61 -21.05 -4.69 -0.25
C ASP A 61 -20.48 -3.28 0.12
N GLU A 62 -19.82 -3.15 1.27
CA GLU A 62 -19.10 -1.96 1.72
C GLU A 62 -17.86 -1.76 0.87
N LYS A 63 -17.73 -0.56 0.31
CA LYS A 63 -16.66 -0.22 -0.63
C LYS A 63 -15.52 0.44 0.13
N VAL A 64 -14.28 0.11 -0.16
CA VAL A 64 -13.15 0.81 0.45
C VAL A 64 -12.71 1.97 -0.46
N ALA A 65 -12.62 3.17 0.11
CA ALA A 65 -12.11 4.35 -0.58
C ALA A 65 -10.70 4.66 -0.09
N CYS A 66 -9.72 4.39 -0.94
CA CYS A 66 -8.31 4.62 -0.68
C CYS A 66 -7.84 5.92 -1.33
N ASP A 67 -7.80 6.99 -0.54
CA ASP A 67 -7.51 8.33 -1.03
C ASP A 67 -6.20 8.91 -0.50
N HIS A 68 -5.59 9.76 -1.32
CA HIS A 68 -4.36 10.47 -1.00
C HIS A 68 -4.60 11.97 -0.98
N VAL A 69 -4.34 12.59 0.16
CA VAL A 69 -4.29 14.05 0.28
C VAL A 69 -2.98 14.52 -0.35
N PRO A 70 -3.01 15.25 -1.48
CA PRO A 70 -1.80 15.88 -1.99
C PRO A 70 -1.24 16.82 -0.91
N GLY A 71 0.08 16.81 -0.70
CA GLY A 71 0.69 17.64 0.34
C GLY A 71 0.39 19.13 0.17
N GLY A 72 0.30 19.86 1.28
CA GLY A 72 -0.06 21.28 1.36
C GLY A 72 -1.14 21.51 2.43
N ASP A 73 -1.65 22.74 2.55
CA ASP A 73 -2.73 23.13 3.48
C ASP A 73 -4.11 22.61 3.05
N SER A 74 -4.15 21.54 2.25
CA SER A 74 -5.40 20.91 1.86
C SER A 74 -5.96 20.18 3.07
N PRO A 75 -7.18 20.50 3.53
CA PRO A 75 -7.80 19.77 4.62
C PRO A 75 -7.91 18.29 4.22
N LEU A 76 -8.05 17.42 5.23
CA LEU A 76 -8.41 16.04 4.96
C LEU A 76 -9.58 15.97 3.96
N PRO A 77 -9.53 15.08 2.96
CA PRO A 77 -10.64 14.79 2.07
C PRO A 77 -11.91 14.66 2.89
N ASN A 78 -13.04 15.05 2.32
CA ASN A 78 -14.31 15.02 3.02
C ASN A 78 -14.68 13.55 3.34
N ALA A 79 -14.12 12.99 4.40
CA ALA A 79 -14.33 11.63 4.87
C ALA A 79 -15.82 11.40 5.08
N LYS A 80 -16.56 12.45 5.47
CA LYS A 80 -18.03 12.45 5.53
C LYS A 80 -18.67 12.10 4.20
N GLN A 81 -18.18 12.69 3.11
CA GLN A 81 -18.71 12.40 1.79
C GLN A 81 -18.44 10.95 1.42
N ILE A 82 -17.22 10.48 1.65
CA ILE A 82 -16.82 9.09 1.40
C ILE A 82 -17.72 8.11 2.16
N MET A 83 -17.92 8.34 3.47
CA MET A 83 -18.80 7.52 4.31
C MET A 83 -20.28 7.62 3.89
N ARG A 84 -20.77 8.82 3.55
CA ARG A 84 -22.14 9.01 3.02
C ARG A 84 -22.37 8.28 1.71
N ASP A 85 -21.34 8.16 0.89
CA ASP A 85 -21.37 7.40 -0.36
C ASP A 85 -21.28 5.88 -0.12
N GLY A 86 -21.31 5.44 1.15
CA GLY A 86 -21.25 4.03 1.57
C GLY A 86 -19.85 3.43 1.46
N HIS A 87 -18.81 4.27 1.55
CA HIS A 87 -17.43 3.80 1.49
C HIS A 87 -16.72 3.90 2.85
N PHE A 88 -15.86 2.93 3.13
CA PHE A 88 -14.90 2.93 4.23
C PHE A 88 -13.65 3.77 3.85
N PRO A 89 -13.38 4.90 4.51
CA PRO A 89 -12.24 5.77 4.18
C PRO A 89 -10.91 5.25 4.74
N VAL A 90 -9.94 5.07 3.84
CA VAL A 90 -8.50 4.95 4.16
C VAL A 90 -7.79 6.15 3.54
N ILE A 91 -7.26 7.05 4.36
CA ILE A 91 -6.71 8.33 3.90
C ILE A 91 -5.20 8.36 4.14
N LYS A 92 -4.42 8.68 3.11
CA LYS A 92 -2.99 8.98 3.20
C LYS A 92 -2.74 10.48 3.19
N SER A 93 -1.97 10.98 4.15
CA SER A 93 -1.59 12.37 4.26
C SER A 93 -0.10 12.58 4.54
N HIS A 94 0.40 13.75 4.17
CA HIS A 94 1.72 14.27 4.58
C HIS A 94 1.61 15.49 5.51
N ILE A 95 0.40 15.80 5.98
CA ILE A 95 0.13 16.88 6.94
C ILE A 95 0.93 16.64 8.23
N HIS A 96 1.38 17.72 8.86
CA HIS A 96 2.09 17.62 10.12
C HIS A 96 1.18 17.10 11.24
N ALA A 97 1.80 16.45 12.21
CA ALA A 97 1.20 15.89 13.41
C ALA A 97 0.05 16.70 14.02
N ASN A 98 0.40 17.92 14.43
CA ASN A 98 -0.48 18.78 15.21
C ASN A 98 -1.59 19.34 14.34
N ASP A 99 -1.28 19.67 13.09
CA ASP A 99 -2.23 20.19 12.12
C ASP A 99 -3.29 19.11 11.80
N LEU A 100 -2.86 17.86 11.62
CA LEU A 100 -3.77 16.73 11.44
C LEU A 100 -4.72 16.56 12.65
N LEU A 101 -4.19 16.65 13.87
CA LEU A 101 -4.98 16.51 15.09
C LEU A 101 -5.92 17.71 15.30
N ASP A 102 -5.51 18.92 14.91
CA ASP A 102 -6.36 20.12 14.96
C ASP A 102 -7.48 20.08 13.90
N ASP A 103 -7.15 19.62 12.69
CA ASP A 103 -8.11 19.36 11.60
C ASP A 103 -9.16 18.34 12.02
N LEU A 104 -8.71 17.25 12.66
CA LEU A 104 -9.59 16.28 13.29
C LEU A 104 -10.36 16.87 14.46
N GLY A 105 -9.98 18.03 15.01
CA GLY A 105 -10.66 18.67 16.12
C GLY A 105 -10.37 18.05 17.48
N VAL A 106 -9.28 17.29 17.59
CA VAL A 106 -8.88 16.55 18.79
C VAL A 106 -8.65 17.47 19.98
N PHE A 107 -8.13 18.68 19.78
CA PHE A 107 -7.84 19.60 20.90
C PHE A 107 -9.04 20.43 21.34
N ASN A 108 -10.19 20.33 20.68
CA ASN A 108 -11.39 21.12 20.97
C ASN A 108 -12.53 20.22 21.49
N LYS A 109 -12.86 20.33 22.78
CA LYS A 109 -13.91 19.51 23.44
C LYS A 109 -15.26 19.54 22.71
N LYS A 110 -15.68 20.69 22.17
CA LYS A 110 -16.94 20.78 21.41
C LYS A 110 -16.87 20.01 20.09
N LYS A 111 -15.70 20.02 19.42
CA LYS A 111 -15.47 19.20 18.22
C LYS A 111 -15.38 17.71 18.59
N GLN A 112 -14.80 17.35 19.73
CA GLN A 112 -14.71 15.96 20.19
C GLN A 112 -16.08 15.29 20.35
N SER A 113 -17.07 15.94 20.97
CA SER A 113 -18.42 15.37 21.09
C SER A 113 -19.05 15.10 19.72
N LYS A 114 -18.91 16.05 18.79
CA LYS A 114 -19.37 15.88 17.41
C LYS A 114 -18.64 14.75 16.67
N LEU A 115 -17.34 14.58 16.92
CA LEU A 115 -16.57 13.46 16.37
C LEU A 115 -17.05 12.12 16.92
N MET A 116 -17.38 12.02 18.21
CA MET A 116 -17.90 10.79 18.82
C MET A 116 -19.24 10.38 18.19
N GLU A 117 -20.10 11.35 17.91
CA GLU A 117 -21.37 11.09 17.21
C GLU A 117 -21.16 10.67 15.76
N GLU A 118 -20.15 11.24 15.11
CA GLU A 118 -19.87 11.02 13.69
C GLU A 118 -19.06 9.75 13.41
N TYR A 119 -18.16 9.39 14.33
CA TYR A 119 -17.28 8.23 14.26
C TYR A 119 -17.42 7.40 15.54
N PRO A 120 -18.57 6.72 15.75
CA PRO A 120 -18.84 5.95 16.97
C PRO A 120 -17.82 4.81 17.23
N ASN A 121 -17.22 4.25 16.17
CA ASN A 121 -16.15 3.24 16.26
C ASN A 121 -14.74 3.86 16.26
N GLY A 122 -14.66 5.17 16.11
CA GLY A 122 -13.42 5.94 16.21
C GLY A 122 -12.62 6.02 14.91
N ILE A 123 -11.45 6.63 15.04
CA ILE A 123 -10.49 6.92 13.96
C ILE A 123 -9.16 6.31 14.38
N TRP A 124 -8.60 5.45 13.53
CA TRP A 124 -7.29 4.86 13.78
C TRP A 124 -6.22 5.58 13.00
N LEU A 125 -5.17 6.00 13.71
CA LEU A 125 -4.01 6.65 13.13
C LEU A 125 -2.87 5.66 12.95
N PHE A 126 -2.22 5.75 11.81
CA PHE A 126 -1.02 5.00 11.46
C PHE A 126 0.04 5.98 10.99
N ARG A 127 1.21 5.95 11.62
CA ARG A 127 2.29 6.87 11.32
C ARG A 127 3.48 6.17 10.70
N THR A 128 4.19 6.89 9.83
CA THR A 128 5.59 6.57 9.51
C THR A 128 6.59 7.65 9.95
N GLY A 129 7.81 7.22 10.28
CA GLY A 129 8.92 8.07 10.71
C GLY A 129 10.28 7.57 10.19
N LYS A 130 11.36 8.33 10.41
CA LYS A 130 12.71 7.88 10.00
C LYS A 130 13.36 6.98 11.03
N ARG A 131 13.21 7.31 12.32
CA ARG A 131 13.93 6.68 13.44
C ARG A 131 12.98 6.18 14.51
N ASP A 132 13.41 5.19 15.30
CA ASP A 132 12.63 4.68 16.44
C ASP A 132 12.42 5.75 17.52
N THR A 133 13.31 6.75 17.64
CA THR A 133 13.12 7.87 18.58
C THR A 133 11.86 8.68 18.27
N GLU A 134 11.46 8.77 17.00
CA GLU A 134 10.21 9.44 16.64
C GLU A 134 9.01 8.69 17.24
N LYS A 135 9.04 7.36 17.34
CA LYS A 135 7.97 6.58 18.00
C LYS A 135 7.76 7.03 19.45
N ILE A 136 8.84 7.32 20.17
CA ILE A 136 8.78 7.82 21.55
C ILE A 136 8.11 9.20 21.62
N ASP A 137 8.46 10.10 20.71
CA ASP A 137 7.84 11.43 20.65
C ASP A 137 6.34 11.33 20.38
N TRP A 138 5.90 10.28 19.68
CA TRP A 138 4.49 10.02 19.41
C TRP A 138 3.73 9.43 20.57
N MET A 139 4.34 8.52 21.33
CA MET A 139 3.72 8.03 22.56
C MET A 139 3.44 9.19 23.51
N LYS A 140 4.36 10.17 23.60
CA LYS A 140 4.15 11.41 24.37
C LYS A 140 3.05 12.32 23.80
N LEU A 141 2.80 12.28 22.49
CA LEU A 141 1.73 13.05 21.85
C LEU A 141 0.38 12.36 22.03
N GLU A 142 0.35 11.02 22.03
CA GLU A 142 -0.85 10.24 22.34
C GLU A 142 -1.35 10.54 23.76
N ASP A 143 -0.45 10.64 24.74
CA ASP A 143 -0.79 11.07 26.10
C ASP A 143 -1.50 12.44 26.12
N LYS A 144 -1.05 13.37 25.27
CA LYS A 144 -1.65 14.72 25.14
C LYS A 144 -2.97 14.70 24.36
N VAL A 145 -3.15 13.74 23.47
CA VAL A 145 -4.32 13.61 22.60
C VAL A 145 -5.50 13.06 23.36
N SER A 146 -5.29 12.09 24.28
CA SER A 146 -6.31 11.49 25.19
C SER A 146 -7.75 11.65 24.69
N SER A 147 -7.99 11.19 23.46
CA SER A 147 -9.27 11.34 22.77
C SER A 147 -9.92 9.97 22.72
N PRO A 148 -11.18 9.82 23.17
CA PRO A 148 -11.86 8.53 23.08
C PRO A 148 -12.15 8.12 21.62
N VAL A 149 -12.11 9.07 20.67
CA VAL A 149 -12.40 8.82 19.25
C VAL A 149 -11.15 8.49 18.46
N VAL A 150 -10.01 9.13 18.77
CA VAL A 150 -8.81 9.05 17.94
C VAL A 150 -7.74 8.25 18.65
N SER A 151 -7.29 7.15 18.05
CA SER A 151 -6.29 6.25 18.65
C SER A 151 -5.15 5.99 17.67
N LEU A 152 -3.91 6.17 18.14
CA LEU A 152 -2.72 5.82 17.38
C LEU A 152 -2.49 4.30 17.51
N LYS A 153 -2.57 3.58 16.39
CA LYS A 153 -2.42 2.12 16.41
C LYS A 153 -1.02 1.65 16.13
N TYR A 154 -0.28 2.38 15.28
CA TYR A 154 1.03 1.93 14.86
C TYR A 154 1.92 3.09 14.43
N VAL A 155 3.21 2.97 14.75
CA VAL A 155 4.27 3.84 14.24
C VAL A 155 5.35 2.97 13.61
N GLN A 156 5.48 3.07 12.28
CA GLN A 156 6.49 2.39 11.50
C GLN A 156 7.68 3.33 11.26
N SER A 157 8.87 2.99 11.75
CA SER A 157 10.08 3.72 11.37
C SER A 157 10.77 3.04 10.17
N LEU A 158 11.59 3.78 9.44
CA LEU A 158 12.49 3.18 8.45
C LEU A 158 13.53 2.26 9.09
N GLU A 159 13.94 2.55 10.33
CA GLU A 159 14.89 1.74 11.10
C GLU A 159 14.30 0.36 11.43
N THR A 160 13.09 0.31 11.98
CA THR A 160 12.34 -0.92 12.23
C THR A 160 12.05 -1.65 10.91
N LEU A 161 11.61 -0.94 9.86
CA LEU A 161 11.39 -1.57 8.54
C LEU A 161 12.67 -2.17 7.95
N GLY A 162 13.81 -1.49 8.11
CA GLY A 162 15.10 -1.98 7.62
C GLY A 162 15.64 -3.16 8.42
N ARG A 163 15.40 -3.20 9.73
CA ARG A 163 15.81 -4.29 10.64
C ARG A 163 14.94 -5.52 10.49
N ASP A 164 13.62 -5.34 10.54
CA ASP A 164 12.65 -6.43 10.68
C ASP A 164 12.07 -6.86 9.31
N GLY A 165 12.32 -6.06 8.27
CA GLY A 165 11.84 -6.29 6.92
C GLY A 165 10.32 -6.15 6.79
N ILE A 166 9.81 -6.54 5.63
CA ILE A 166 8.37 -6.50 5.36
C ILE A 166 7.61 -7.52 6.22
N HIS A 167 8.16 -8.71 6.45
CA HIS A 167 7.47 -9.74 7.22
C HIS A 167 7.19 -9.30 8.67
N GLY A 168 8.18 -8.68 9.34
CA GLY A 168 7.98 -8.18 10.70
C GLY A 168 6.87 -7.14 10.81
N ILE A 169 6.76 -6.21 9.83
CA ILE A 169 5.67 -5.24 9.85
C ILE A 169 4.31 -5.89 9.58
N LEU A 170 4.24 -6.91 8.71
CA LEU A 170 2.97 -7.59 8.41
C LEU A 170 2.44 -8.36 9.63
N ASP A 171 3.32 -8.94 10.45
CA ASP A 171 2.94 -9.58 11.71
C ASP A 171 2.35 -8.59 12.71
N ASP A 172 2.88 -7.36 12.77
CA ASP A 172 2.32 -6.29 13.60
C ASP A 172 0.91 -5.89 13.14
N TYR A 173 0.69 -5.75 11.82
CA TYR A 173 -0.64 -5.49 11.27
C TYR A 173 -1.61 -6.64 11.56
N ALA A 174 -1.17 -7.89 11.40
CA ALA A 174 -1.98 -9.06 11.71
C ALA A 174 -2.46 -9.04 13.17
N ARG A 175 -1.59 -8.65 14.11
CA ARG A 175 -1.94 -8.52 15.52
C ARG A 175 -2.92 -7.37 15.77
N ILE A 176 -2.69 -6.20 15.17
CA ILE A 176 -3.54 -5.01 15.34
C ILE A 176 -4.97 -5.27 14.83
N PHE A 177 -5.08 -5.88 13.65
CA PHE A 177 -6.35 -6.12 12.97
C PHE A 177 -6.96 -7.49 13.25
N ARG A 178 -6.26 -8.33 14.03
CA ARG A 178 -6.66 -9.72 14.34
C ARG A 178 -6.91 -10.54 13.07
N LEU A 179 -6.00 -10.40 12.11
CA LEU A 179 -6.03 -11.17 10.87
C LEU A 179 -5.81 -12.65 11.20
N SER A 180 -6.56 -13.51 10.51
CA SER A 180 -6.33 -14.94 10.50
C SER A 180 -5.02 -15.27 9.78
N ALA A 181 -4.53 -16.50 9.97
CA ALA A 181 -3.35 -16.97 9.25
C ALA A 181 -3.54 -16.94 7.72
N HIS A 182 -4.76 -17.20 7.24
CA HIS A 182 -5.10 -17.13 5.81
C HIS A 182 -5.04 -15.70 5.29
N GLU A 183 -5.69 -14.74 5.95
CA GLU A 183 -5.63 -13.32 5.57
C GLU A 183 -4.20 -12.75 5.61
N LEU A 184 -3.39 -13.15 6.60
CA LEU A 184 -1.97 -12.78 6.65
C LEU A 184 -1.19 -13.38 5.46
N ALA A 185 -1.49 -14.62 5.06
CA ALA A 185 -0.86 -15.25 3.91
C ALA A 185 -1.23 -14.52 2.60
N GLU A 186 -2.50 -14.21 2.38
CA GLU A 186 -2.97 -13.42 1.23
C GLU A 186 -2.31 -12.03 1.21
N MET A 187 -2.25 -11.36 2.37
CA MET A 187 -1.60 -10.07 2.51
C MET A 187 -0.12 -10.15 2.18
N SER A 188 0.57 -11.19 2.67
CA SER A 188 1.99 -11.40 2.44
C SER A 188 2.29 -11.65 0.96
N GLU A 189 1.49 -12.49 0.29
CA GLU A 189 1.62 -12.74 -1.15
C GLU A 189 1.49 -11.45 -1.95
N TYR A 190 0.42 -10.69 -1.73
CA TYR A 190 0.16 -9.43 -2.42
C TYR A 190 1.32 -8.44 -2.22
N ILE A 191 1.70 -8.17 -0.96
CA ILE A 191 2.72 -7.17 -0.64
C ILE A 191 4.09 -7.58 -1.17
N ARG A 192 4.41 -8.88 -1.21
CA ARG A 192 5.66 -9.38 -1.79
C ARG A 192 5.83 -8.93 -3.24
N TYR A 193 4.83 -9.15 -4.08
CA TYR A 193 4.94 -8.75 -5.49
C TYR A 193 4.79 -7.24 -5.67
N TRP A 194 3.84 -6.62 -4.94
CA TRP A 194 3.62 -5.18 -5.05
C TRP A 194 4.85 -4.37 -4.67
N THR A 195 5.62 -4.77 -3.65
CA THR A 195 6.83 -4.03 -3.24
C THR A 195 7.96 -4.08 -4.27
N ILE A 196 8.14 -5.23 -4.94
CA ILE A 196 9.05 -5.35 -6.09
C ILE A 196 8.62 -4.39 -7.19
N LEU A 197 7.34 -4.45 -7.60
CA LEU A 197 6.82 -3.56 -8.64
C LEU A 197 6.90 -2.08 -8.24
N ARG A 198 6.64 -1.75 -6.97
CA ARG A 198 6.74 -0.39 -6.46
C ARG A 198 8.16 0.15 -6.61
N GLN A 199 9.17 -0.68 -6.43
CA GLN A 199 10.57 -0.29 -6.52
C GLN A 199 11.09 -0.31 -7.95
N CYS A 200 10.61 -1.22 -8.79
CA CYS A 200 11.13 -1.49 -10.14
C CYS A 200 10.27 -0.96 -11.28
N CYS A 201 9.00 -0.63 -11.03
CA CYS A 201 8.02 -0.25 -12.05
C CYS A 201 7.35 1.09 -11.72
N GLY A 202 6.93 1.79 -12.77
CA GLY A 202 6.13 3.02 -12.67
C GLY A 202 6.92 4.32 -12.49
N MET A 203 6.18 5.41 -12.32
CA MET A 203 6.71 6.77 -12.22
C MET A 203 7.58 6.98 -10.98
N GLN A 204 7.29 6.26 -9.91
CA GLN A 204 8.00 6.38 -8.63
C GLN A 204 9.02 5.25 -8.39
N MET A 205 9.40 4.50 -9.43
CA MET A 205 10.47 3.50 -9.37
C MET A 205 11.81 4.09 -8.90
N SER A 206 12.74 3.20 -8.55
CA SER A 206 14.12 3.51 -8.21
C SER A 206 14.78 4.38 -9.29
N VAL A 207 15.42 5.46 -8.85
CA VAL A 207 16.21 6.33 -9.74
C VAL A 207 17.39 5.55 -10.34
N ASP A 208 18.01 4.68 -9.55
CA ASP A 208 19.13 3.86 -10.00
C ASP A 208 18.67 2.83 -11.05
N TRP A 209 17.48 2.22 -10.89
CA TRP A 209 16.90 1.32 -11.90
C TRP A 209 16.61 2.05 -13.20
N ARG A 210 15.97 3.22 -13.10
CA ARG A 210 15.72 4.06 -14.28
C ARG A 210 17.01 4.40 -15.04
N LYS A 211 18.10 4.68 -14.33
CA LYS A 211 19.41 4.90 -14.95
C LYS A 211 19.96 3.62 -15.60
N MET A 212 19.77 2.44 -15.01
CA MET A 212 20.19 1.16 -15.61
C MET A 212 19.51 0.92 -16.96
N LEU A 213 18.18 1.01 -17.01
CA LEU A 213 17.39 0.86 -18.24
C LEU A 213 17.91 1.76 -19.38
N GLN A 214 18.35 2.98 -19.05
CA GLN A 214 18.82 3.95 -20.04
C GLN A 214 20.24 3.67 -20.54
N LYS A 215 21.11 3.10 -19.70
CA LYS A 215 22.51 2.84 -20.06
C LYS A 215 22.65 1.73 -21.10
N HIS A 216 21.67 0.83 -21.19
CA HIS A 216 21.62 -0.15 -22.28
C HIS A 216 21.48 0.49 -23.68
N THR A 217 21.17 1.79 -23.78
CA THR A 217 20.83 2.44 -25.06
C THR A 217 21.86 3.43 -25.60
N ARG A 218 22.90 3.81 -24.84
CA ARG A 218 23.92 4.77 -25.26
C ARG A 218 25.33 4.17 -25.11
N ASP A 219 25.87 3.71 -26.23
CA ASP A 219 27.30 3.55 -26.51
C ASP A 219 28.13 2.57 -25.66
N GLY A 220 27.51 1.63 -24.92
CA GLY A 220 28.23 0.53 -24.26
C GLY A 220 29.18 0.94 -23.11
N HIS A 221 29.39 2.24 -22.90
CA HIS A 221 30.13 2.77 -21.76
C HIS A 221 29.19 2.88 -20.57
N ALA A 222 29.19 1.86 -19.73
CA ALA A 222 28.52 1.88 -18.44
C ALA A 222 29.10 3.01 -17.59
N ILE A 223 28.44 4.17 -17.57
CA ILE A 223 28.77 5.22 -16.61
C ILE A 223 28.48 4.61 -15.23
N HIS A 224 29.48 4.41 -14.38
CA HIS A 224 29.34 3.82 -13.04
C HIS A 224 28.57 4.70 -12.01
N ASP A 225 27.69 5.59 -12.46
CA ASP A 225 26.91 6.50 -11.61
C ASP A 225 25.62 5.86 -11.08
N HIS A 226 25.73 4.61 -10.61
CA HIS A 226 24.75 4.01 -9.71
C HIS A 226 25.13 4.41 -8.30
N LYS A 227 24.20 4.98 -7.53
CA LYS A 227 24.52 5.40 -6.16
C LYS A 227 24.79 4.22 -5.23
N ARG A 228 24.32 3.03 -5.62
CA ARG A 228 24.35 1.81 -4.82
C ARG A 228 24.99 0.69 -5.61
N SER A 229 25.94 -0.02 -5.00
CA SER A 229 26.51 -1.25 -5.56
C SER A 229 25.59 -2.44 -5.28
N MET A 230 25.80 -3.58 -5.95
CA MET A 230 25.09 -4.82 -5.63
C MET A 230 25.35 -5.30 -4.19
N HIS A 231 26.38 -4.79 -3.53
CA HIS A 231 26.70 -5.08 -2.12
C HIS A 231 26.04 -4.09 -1.14
N ASP A 232 25.38 -3.04 -1.63
CA ASP A 232 24.59 -2.16 -0.78
C ASP A 232 23.34 -2.91 -0.30
N PRO A 233 23.08 -3.02 1.02
CA PRO A 233 21.87 -3.68 1.52
C PRO A 233 20.57 -3.01 1.05
N ASN A 234 20.63 -1.77 0.55
CA ASN A 234 19.51 -1.04 -0.05
C ASN A 234 19.49 -1.14 -1.59
N TYR A 235 20.27 -2.04 -2.17
CA TYR A 235 20.22 -2.34 -3.58
C TYR A 235 18.87 -2.96 -3.94
N HIS A 236 18.25 -2.46 -5.00
CA HIS A 236 16.88 -2.84 -5.39
C HIS A 236 16.82 -4.10 -6.25
N ALA A 237 17.95 -4.49 -6.86
CA ALA A 237 18.09 -5.70 -7.68
C ALA A 237 16.99 -5.90 -8.73
N CYS A 238 16.51 -4.81 -9.35
CA CYS A 238 15.39 -4.87 -10.28
C CYS A 238 15.70 -5.72 -11.52
N GLU A 239 16.97 -5.74 -11.94
CA GLU A 239 17.49 -6.55 -13.05
C GLU A 239 17.39 -8.07 -12.82
N MET A 240 17.21 -8.51 -11.56
CA MET A 240 17.03 -9.93 -11.24
C MET A 240 15.60 -10.40 -11.50
N TYR A 241 14.65 -9.47 -11.65
CA TYR A 241 13.24 -9.81 -11.78
C TYR A 241 12.76 -9.68 -13.22
N ASN A 242 11.99 -10.67 -13.68
CA ASN A 242 11.11 -10.48 -14.82
C ASN A 242 9.88 -9.68 -14.35
N ILE A 243 9.95 -8.35 -14.39
CA ILE A 243 8.91 -7.44 -13.88
C ILE A 243 7.53 -7.66 -14.51
N LYS A 244 7.46 -8.11 -15.76
CA LYS A 244 6.21 -8.51 -16.42
C LYS A 244 5.60 -9.74 -15.76
N TRP A 245 6.43 -10.72 -15.42
CA TRP A 245 6.00 -11.89 -14.69
C TRP A 245 5.56 -11.54 -13.26
N VAL A 246 6.30 -10.67 -12.56
CA VAL A 246 5.91 -10.19 -11.22
C VAL A 246 4.57 -9.45 -11.25
N GLU A 247 4.31 -8.63 -12.28
CA GLU A 247 3.00 -7.98 -12.46
C GLU A 247 1.86 -8.99 -12.62
N ARG A 248 2.07 -10.03 -13.42
CA ARG A 248 1.08 -11.10 -13.61
C ARG A 248 0.85 -11.89 -12.32
N LEU A 249 1.91 -12.21 -11.59
CA LEU A 249 1.81 -12.88 -10.30
C LEU A 249 1.03 -12.04 -9.28
N LEU A 250 1.24 -10.72 -9.24
CA LEU A 250 0.43 -9.84 -8.40
C LEU A 250 -1.05 -9.89 -8.81
N LEU A 251 -1.37 -9.75 -10.10
CA LEU A 251 -2.75 -9.79 -10.60
C LEU A 251 -3.43 -11.16 -10.42
N GLN A 252 -2.64 -12.21 -10.23
CA GLN A 252 -3.09 -13.58 -9.96
C GLN A 252 -3.03 -13.94 -8.48
N SER A 253 -2.62 -13.02 -7.60
CA SER A 253 -2.60 -13.28 -6.15
C SER A 253 -4.01 -13.59 -5.68
N GLU A 254 -4.12 -14.45 -4.66
CA GLU A 254 -5.42 -14.91 -4.15
C GLU A 254 -6.33 -13.72 -3.81
N PHE A 255 -5.77 -12.72 -3.12
CA PHE A 255 -6.44 -11.47 -2.78
C PHE A 255 -7.05 -10.74 -3.99
N LEU A 256 -6.28 -10.45 -5.06
CA LEU A 256 -6.82 -9.69 -6.19
C LEU A 256 -7.81 -10.51 -7.01
N MET A 257 -7.62 -11.83 -7.07
CA MET A 257 -8.59 -12.72 -7.70
C MET A 257 -9.91 -12.74 -6.95
N HIS A 258 -9.88 -12.74 -5.61
CA HIS A 258 -11.07 -12.62 -4.78
C HIS A 258 -11.82 -11.30 -5.04
N PHE A 259 -11.11 -10.17 -5.09
CA PHE A 259 -11.72 -8.84 -5.25
C PHE A 259 -11.77 -8.33 -6.69
N LYS A 260 -11.71 -9.22 -7.69
CA LYS A 260 -11.63 -8.85 -9.10
C LYS A 260 -12.84 -8.06 -9.60
N GLU A 261 -14.04 -8.44 -9.17
CA GLU A 261 -15.29 -7.75 -9.53
C GLU A 261 -15.34 -6.31 -9.00
N ASN A 262 -14.49 -5.99 -8.02
CA ASN A 262 -14.36 -4.68 -7.40
C ASN A 262 -13.15 -3.89 -7.92
N GLU A 263 -12.49 -4.28 -9.01
CA GLU A 263 -11.31 -3.60 -9.58
C GLU A 263 -11.52 -2.09 -9.75
N GLY A 264 -12.66 -1.68 -10.31
CA GLY A 264 -12.96 -0.27 -10.54
C GLY A 264 -13.11 0.55 -9.24
N LYS A 265 -13.54 -0.09 -8.15
CA LYS A 265 -13.74 0.53 -6.84
C LYS A 265 -12.43 0.56 -6.05
N ASN A 266 -11.64 -0.51 -6.15
CA ASN A 266 -10.37 -0.68 -5.44
C ASN A 266 -9.16 -0.33 -6.33
N ALA A 267 -9.30 0.68 -7.20
CA ALA A 267 -8.32 0.99 -8.23
C ALA A 267 -6.91 1.25 -7.67
N GLN A 268 -6.78 1.68 -6.41
CA GLN A 268 -5.49 1.86 -5.73
C GLN A 268 -4.73 0.53 -5.53
N LEU A 269 -5.43 -0.60 -5.36
CA LEU A 269 -4.81 -1.93 -5.22
C LEU A 269 -4.28 -2.49 -6.54
N TYR A 270 -4.70 -1.90 -7.66
CA TYR A 270 -4.23 -2.25 -9.00
C TYR A 270 -3.20 -1.23 -9.52
N ARG A 271 -2.55 -0.47 -8.64
CA ARG A 271 -1.56 0.55 -9.03
C ARG A 271 -0.33 0.48 -8.12
N VAL A 272 0.84 0.78 -8.70
CA VAL A 272 2.08 0.95 -7.92
C VAL A 272 2.18 2.33 -7.27
N SER A 273 1.46 3.35 -7.76
CA SER A 273 1.30 4.63 -7.06
C SER A 273 0.06 5.38 -7.53
N SER A 274 -0.30 6.46 -6.82
CA SER A 274 -1.46 7.30 -7.15
C SER A 274 -1.36 7.99 -8.52
N VAL A 275 -0.16 8.07 -9.09
CA VAL A 275 0.11 8.71 -10.39
C VAL A 275 0.34 7.70 -11.52
N ASP A 276 0.30 6.40 -11.22
CA ASP A 276 0.62 5.33 -12.15
C ASP A 276 -0.59 4.78 -12.92
N GLY A 277 -0.26 3.98 -13.93
CA GLY A 277 -1.21 3.14 -14.65
C GLY A 277 -1.89 2.10 -13.77
N THR A 278 -3.10 1.67 -14.16
CA THR A 278 -3.64 0.41 -13.63
C THR A 278 -2.81 -0.73 -14.21
N LEU A 279 -2.39 -1.65 -13.36
CA LEU A 279 -1.69 -2.87 -13.74
C LEU A 279 -2.63 -3.75 -14.57
N ASN A 280 -2.11 -4.30 -15.66
CA ASN A 280 -2.89 -5.08 -16.63
C ASN A 280 -2.13 -6.31 -17.17
N GLY A 281 -1.03 -6.67 -16.51
CA GLY A 281 -0.14 -7.78 -16.87
C GLY A 281 0.92 -7.40 -17.91
N ASN A 282 0.91 -6.15 -18.38
CA ASN A 282 1.90 -5.60 -19.31
C ASN A 282 2.28 -4.14 -18.98
N TYR A 283 1.71 -3.51 -17.95
CA TYR A 283 1.94 -2.09 -17.63
C TYR A 283 3.43 -1.83 -17.40
N CYS A 284 4.08 -2.68 -16.61
CA CYS A 284 5.46 -2.51 -16.22
C CYS A 284 6.40 -2.71 -17.41
N GLU A 285 6.15 -3.70 -18.27
CA GLU A 285 6.93 -3.91 -19.51
C GLU A 285 6.85 -2.69 -20.44
N VAL A 286 5.65 -2.12 -20.62
CA VAL A 286 5.48 -0.93 -21.47
C VAL A 286 6.18 0.28 -20.84
N CYS A 287 6.09 0.45 -19.52
CA CYS A 287 6.78 1.51 -18.79
C CYS A 287 8.31 1.42 -18.93
N GLU A 288 8.90 0.23 -18.81
CA GLU A 288 10.35 0.03 -19.01
C GLU A 288 10.79 0.34 -20.44
N LYS A 289 10.14 -0.25 -21.44
CA LYS A 289 10.43 0.03 -22.87
C LYS A 289 10.35 1.52 -23.20
N TYR A 290 9.36 2.22 -22.63
CA TYR A 290 9.25 3.66 -22.83
C TYR A 290 10.44 4.42 -22.24
N ILE A 291 10.89 4.04 -21.03
CA ILE A 291 12.05 4.65 -20.36
C ILE A 291 13.34 4.41 -21.14
N GLU A 292 13.54 3.20 -21.65
CA GLU A 292 14.68 2.84 -22.51
C GLU A 292 14.72 3.70 -23.77
N GLN A 293 13.58 3.82 -24.46
CA GLN A 293 13.50 4.56 -25.74
C GLN A 293 13.54 6.09 -25.59
N ASN A 294 13.37 6.63 -24.37
CA ASN A 294 13.28 8.08 -24.13
C ASN A 294 14.25 8.59 -23.04
N PRO A 295 15.58 8.38 -23.18
CA PRO A 295 16.54 8.73 -22.13
C PRO A 295 16.63 10.24 -21.86
N SER A 296 16.34 11.10 -22.83
CA SER A 296 16.34 12.57 -22.65
C SER A 296 15.18 13.09 -21.78
N LYS A 297 14.14 12.28 -21.57
CA LYS A 297 12.96 12.66 -20.75
C LYS A 297 13.07 12.12 -19.31
N ALA A 298 14.14 11.39 -18.98
CA ALA A 298 14.35 10.64 -17.74
C ALA A 298 14.17 11.42 -16.43
N GLY A 299 14.63 12.67 -16.41
CA GLY A 299 14.61 13.52 -15.21
C GLY A 299 13.22 14.04 -14.85
N LYS A 300 12.25 13.92 -15.77
CA LYS A 300 10.86 14.29 -15.50
C LYS A 300 10.11 13.02 -15.14
N ASN A 301 9.67 12.91 -13.88
CA ASN A 301 8.89 11.78 -13.34
C ASN A 301 7.56 11.49 -14.07
N LYS A 302 7.29 12.06 -15.25
CA LYS A 302 6.00 12.04 -15.96
C LYS A 302 5.85 10.91 -16.99
N ASN A 303 6.80 9.97 -17.06
CA ASN A 303 7.02 9.19 -18.27
C ASN A 303 6.14 7.94 -18.43
N CYS A 304 5.85 7.18 -17.37
CA CYS A 304 5.01 5.99 -17.50
C CYS A 304 3.51 6.31 -17.66
N TYR A 305 3.11 7.56 -17.45
CA TYR A 305 1.78 8.05 -17.79
C TYR A 305 1.46 7.95 -19.29
N TYR A 306 2.48 8.08 -20.16
CA TYR A 306 2.29 8.07 -21.62
C TYR A 306 2.17 6.67 -22.22
N ALA A 307 2.51 5.63 -21.47
CA ALA A 307 2.22 4.23 -21.82
C ALA A 307 0.71 3.97 -21.86
N LYS A 308 -0.08 4.79 -21.16
CA LYS A 308 -1.50 4.56 -20.88
C LYS A 308 -2.45 4.89 -22.04
N PHE A 309 -1.97 5.43 -23.16
CA PHE A 309 -2.86 5.79 -24.27
C PHE A 309 -2.21 5.55 -25.62
N ASP A 310 -2.66 4.50 -26.29
CA ASP A 310 -2.71 4.51 -27.75
C ASP A 310 -3.41 5.82 -28.20
N LYS A 311 -2.98 6.40 -29.32
CA LYS A 311 -3.49 7.70 -29.81
C LYS A 311 -5.03 7.73 -29.92
N ALA A 312 -5.67 6.56 -30.06
CA ALA A 312 -7.11 6.37 -30.17
C ALA A 312 -7.89 6.75 -28.91
N GLU A 313 -7.50 6.30 -27.71
CA GLU A 313 -8.21 6.65 -26.46
C GLU A 313 -8.02 8.12 -26.05
N ARG A 314 -6.90 8.73 -26.47
CA ARG A 314 -6.64 10.18 -26.27
C ARG A 314 -7.67 11.05 -26.99
N ARG A 315 -8.09 10.69 -28.20
CA ARG A 315 -9.10 11.43 -28.98
C ARG A 315 -10.48 11.39 -28.30
N LEU A 316 -10.81 10.28 -27.63
CA LEU A 316 -12.08 10.14 -26.93
C LEU A 316 -12.15 10.93 -25.61
N ARG A 317 -11.03 11.07 -24.89
CA ARG A 317 -11.01 11.79 -23.60
C ARG A 317 -10.73 13.30 -23.72
N HIS A 318 -10.05 13.75 -24.78
CA HIS A 318 -9.79 15.18 -24.99
C HIS A 318 -10.75 15.84 -26.01
N GLY A 319 -11.61 15.06 -26.67
CA GLY A 319 -12.62 15.56 -27.62
C GLY A 319 -13.88 16.16 -27.00
N LYS A 320 -13.90 16.48 -25.69
CA LYS A 320 -15.05 17.12 -25.02
C LYS A 320 -14.61 18.22 -24.06
N PHE A 321 -13.77 19.15 -24.51
CA PHE A 321 -13.64 20.48 -23.91
C PHE A 321 -13.17 21.48 -24.97
N ASP A 322 -13.87 21.54 -26.09
CA ASP A 322 -13.88 22.73 -26.94
C ASP A 322 -15.33 23.17 -27.12
N LYS A 323 -15.65 24.23 -26.39
CA LYS A 323 -16.71 25.24 -26.55
C LYS A 323 -17.83 24.95 -27.56
N ALA A 324 -19.06 24.90 -27.04
CA ALA A 324 -20.18 25.71 -27.53
C ALA A 324 -20.75 26.46 -26.31
#